data_AF-A0A2M7U453-F1
#
_entry.id   AF-A0A2M7U453-F1
#
_cell.length_a   1.000
_cell.length_b   1.000
_cell.length_c   1.000
_cell.angle_alpha   90.00
_cell.angle_beta   90.00
_cell.angle_gamma   90.00
#
_symmetry.space_group_name_H-M   'P 1'
#
loop_
_entity.id
_entity.type
_entity.pdbx_description
1 polymer ?
#
loop_
_entity_poly.entity_id
_entity_poly.type
_entity_poly.pdbx_seq_one_letter_code
_entity_poly.pdbx_strand_id
1 'polypeptide(L)' 'MKSHKDLNVWQKAMDFVVDIYGLTGEFPDSEKYGLISQIRRAAISIPSNPVK' A
#
# COMPACT_ATOMS: atom_id res chain seq x y z
N MET A 1 -14.74 -16.21 -10.29
CA MET A 1 -13.69 -17.21 -9.96
C MET A 1 -12.39 -16.44 -9.76
N LYS A 2 -11.98 -16.18 -8.50
CA LYS A 2 -10.68 -15.52 -8.23
C LYS A 2 -9.58 -16.49 -8.65
N SER A 3 -8.67 -16.08 -9.52
CA SER A 3 -7.58 -16.94 -9.96
C SER A 3 -6.49 -16.98 -8.89
N HIS A 4 -5.70 -18.06 -8.84
CA HIS A 4 -4.53 -18.13 -7.95
C HIS A 4 -3.50 -17.01 -8.22
N LYS A 5 -3.49 -16.45 -9.45
CA LYS A 5 -2.64 -15.31 -9.80
C LYS A 5 -3.09 -14.03 -9.10
N ASP A 6 -4.39 -13.80 -9.00
CA ASP A 6 -4.96 -12.61 -8.34
C ASP A 6 -4.65 -12.63 -6.84
N LEU A 7 -4.67 -13.82 -6.23
CA LEU A 7 -4.26 -14.03 -4.83
C LEU A 7 -2.77 -13.72 -4.62
N ASN A 8 -1.90 -14.13 -5.55
CA ASN A 8 -0.46 -13.85 -5.45
C ASN A 8 -0.17 -12.34 -5.60
N VAL A 9 -0.81 -11.67 -6.56
CA VAL A 9 -0.68 -10.23 -6.77
C VAL A 9 -1.21 -9.45 -5.56
N TRP A 10 -2.36 -9.86 -5.02
CA TRP A 10 -2.92 -9.24 -3.82
C TRP A 10 -1.99 -9.37 -2.61
N GLN A 11 -1.40 -10.56 -2.38
CA GLN A 11 -0.47 -10.77 -1.27
C GLN A 11 0.76 -9.86 -1.39
N LYS A 12 1.38 -9.80 -2.57
CA LYS A 12 2.52 -8.91 -2.82
C LYS A 12 2.18 -7.43 -2.64
N ALA A 13 0.97 -7.04 -3.05
CA ALA A 13 0.50 -5.67 -2.88
C ALA A 13 0.27 -5.32 -1.39
N MET A 14 -0.19 -6.27 -0.58
CA MET A 14 -0.29 -6.10 0.88
C MET A 14 1.07 -6.00 1.54
N ASP A 15 2.03 -6.85 1.15
CA ASP A 15 3.41 -6.78 1.66
C ASP A 15 4.03 -5.41 1.34
N PHE A 16 3.84 -4.91 0.12
CA PHE A 16 4.26 -3.56 -0.27
C PHE A 16 3.62 -2.46 0.60
N VAL A 17 2.34 -2.57 0.96
CA VAL A 17 1.70 -1.61 1.87
C VAL A 17 2.37 -1.62 3.24
N VAL A 18 2.71 -2.79 3.79
CA VAL A 18 3.41 -2.91 5.07
C VAL A 18 4.76 -2.19 5.01
N ASP A 19 5.53 -2.40 3.94
CA ASP A 19 6.83 -1.74 3.73
C ASP A 19 6.68 -0.22 3.68
N ILE A 20 5.65 0.29 2.98
CA ILE A 20 5.36 1.73 2.91
C ILE A 20 5.00 2.29 4.29
N TYR A 21 4.24 1.56 5.11
CA TYR A 21 3.92 2.00 6.47
C TYR A 21 5.17 2.07 7.35
N GLY A 22 6.08 1.11 7.21
CA GLY A 22 7.39 1.10 7.87
C GLY A 22 8.23 2.32 7.46
N LEU A 23 8.47 2.49 6.15
CA LEU A 23 9.27 3.59 5.60
C LEU A 23 8.72 4.97 5.99
N THR A 24 7.43 5.18 5.84
CA THR A 24 6.79 6.47 6.18
C THR A 24 6.68 6.70 7.69
N GLY A 25 6.94 5.69 8.52
CA GLY A 25 7.06 5.84 9.97
C GLY A 25 8.33 6.58 10.40
N GLU A 26 9.34 6.66 9.53
CA GLU A 26 10.61 7.35 9.79
C GLU A 26 10.60 8.83 9.38
N PHE A 27 9.51 9.28 8.76
CA PHE A 27 9.36 10.66 8.30
C PHE A 27 9.05 11.60 9.47
N PRO A 28 9.41 12.90 9.39
CA PRO A 28 9.06 13.86 10.42
C PRO A 28 7.55 13.98 10.63
N ASP A 29 7.12 14.20 11.88
CA ASP A 29 5.71 14.36 12.23
C ASP A 29 5.01 15.50 11.47
N SER A 30 5.76 16.51 10.99
CA SER A 30 5.24 17.58 10.15
C SER A 30 4.63 17.07 8.84
N GLU A 31 5.04 15.91 8.34
CA GLU A 31 4.56 15.30 7.10
C GLU A 31 3.36 14.37 7.28
N LYS A 32 2.90 14.17 8.52
CA LYS A 32 1.81 13.23 8.88
C LYS A 32 0.56 13.41 8.03
N TYR A 33 0.15 14.66 7.82
CA TYR A 33 -1.03 15.01 7.03
C TYR A 33 -0.67 15.33 5.56
N GLY A 34 0.61 15.62 5.28
CA GLY A 34 1.16 15.86 3.95
C GLY A 34 1.59 14.57 3.27
N LEU A 35 2.91 14.38 3.10
CA LEU A 35 3.47 13.28 2.33
C LEU A 35 3.08 11.90 2.88
N ILE A 36 3.09 11.70 4.20
CA ILE A 36 2.76 10.40 4.81
C ILE A 36 1.34 9.98 4.44
N SER A 37 0.36 10.89 4.54
CA SER A 37 -1.04 10.59 4.23
C SER A 37 -1.28 10.30 2.74
N GLN A 38 -0.56 10.98 1.85
CA GLN A 38 -0.68 10.81 0.40
C GLN A 38 -0.05 9.47 -0.04
N ILE A 39 1.16 9.17 0.42
CA ILE A 39 1.90 7.96 0.08
C ILE A 39 1.15 6.71 0.56
N ARG A 40 0.69 6.70 1.82
CA ARG A 40 -0.05 5.55 2.38
C ARG A 40 -1.37 5.29 1.64
N ARG A 41 -2.12 6.34 1.28
CA ARG A 41 -3.35 6.20 0.48
C ARG A 41 -3.07 5.66 -0.92
N ALA A 42 -2.00 6.16 -1.57
CA ALA A 42 -1.59 5.66 -2.87
C ALA A 42 -1.21 4.17 -2.81
N ALA A 43 -0.45 3.75 -1.80
CA ALA A 43 -0.07 2.35 -1.62
C ALA A 43 -1.28 1.43 -1.39
N ILE A 44 -2.23 1.83 -0.54
CA ILE A 44 -3.46 1.07 -0.26
C ILE A 44 -4.34 0.92 -1.51
N SER A 45 -4.29 1.87 -2.44
CA SER A 45 -5.09 1.79 -3.66
C SER A 45 -4.72 0.59 -4.56
N ILE A 46 -3.50 0.07 -4.45
CA ILE A 46 -2.99 -1.05 -5.24
C ILE A 46 -3.73 -2.36 -4.92
N PRO A 47 -3.74 -2.89 -3.68
CA PRO A 47 -4.51 -4.10 -3.35
C PRO A 47 -6.03 -3.88 -3.39
N SER A 48 -6.51 -2.63 -3.29
CA SER A 48 -7.93 -2.30 -3.38
C SER A 48 -8.48 -2.25 -4.81
N ASN A 49 -7.62 -2.16 -5.83
CA ASN A 49 -8.04 -2.20 -7.22
C ASN A 49 -7.93 -3.63 -7.77
N PRO A 50 -9.05 -4.32 -8.04
CA PRO A 50 -8.98 -5.63 -8.67
C PRO A 50 -8.39 -5.47 -10.08
N VAL A 51 -7.28 -6.16 -10.33
CA VAL A 51 -6.75 -6.31 -11.68
C VAL A 51 -7.83 -7.02 -12.50
N LYS A 52 -8.39 -6.33 -13.49
CA LYS A 52 -9.36 -6.89 -14.44
C LYS A 52 -8.65 -7.66 -15.54
#